data_AF-A0A975AE24-F1
#
_entry.id   AF-A0A975AE24-F1
#
_cell.length_a   1.000
_cell.length_b   1.000
_cell.length_c   1.000
_cell.angle_alpha   90.00
_cell.angle_beta   90.00
_cell.angle_gamma   90.00
#
_symmetry.space_group_name_H-M   'P 1'
#
loop_
_entity.id
_entity.type
_entity.pdbx_description
1 polymer ?
#
loop_
_entity_poly.entity_id
_entity_poly.type
_entity_poly.pdbx_seq_one_letter_code
_entity_poly.pdbx_strand_id
1 'polypeptide(L)'
;MDMLRPISDPDSATPQQAIVEQAKGALMLRYGIGSRESLAVLERWALEAGMPAHDIADALVNGICLGRVTAETEVSVRWLQQRLRGDISDVRGGGPGGAAEGPAPGGSTAVTSVPAPAPAVAERRQWRYSSAVHAARVLRSR
;
A
#
# COMPACT_ATOMS: atom_id res chain seq x y z
N MET A 1 38.55 -33.88 -16.49
CA MET A 1 37.12 -34.23 -16.51
C MET A 1 36.43 -33.27 -15.55
N ASP A 2 36.30 -32.03 -15.98
CA ASP A 2 35.66 -30.96 -15.22
C ASP A 2 34.14 -31.18 -15.26
N MET A 3 33.57 -31.48 -14.11
CA MET A 3 32.13 -31.52 -13.91
C MET A 3 31.62 -30.08 -13.88
N LEU A 4 31.13 -29.61 -15.03
CA LEU A 4 30.34 -28.39 -15.15
C LEU A 4 29.19 -28.44 -14.14
N ARG A 5 29.32 -27.70 -13.04
CA ARG A 5 28.21 -27.41 -12.13
C ARG A 5 27.11 -26.72 -12.96
N PRO A 6 25.85 -27.16 -12.87
CA PRO A 6 24.76 -26.42 -13.48
C PRO A 6 24.69 -25.04 -12.82
N ILE A 7 24.95 -24.01 -13.61
CA ILE A 7 24.70 -22.62 -13.25
C ILE A 7 23.19 -22.55 -13.00
N SER A 8 22.79 -22.50 -11.73
CA SER A 8 21.40 -22.22 -11.37
C SER A 8 21.12 -20.82 -11.90
N ASP A 9 20.26 -20.70 -12.91
CA ASP A 9 19.86 -19.43 -13.48
C ASP A 9 19.25 -18.56 -12.36
N PRO A 10 19.92 -17.49 -11.91
CA PRO A 10 19.44 -16.65 -10.82
C PRO A 10 18.25 -15.76 -11.23
N ASP A 11 17.78 -15.87 -12.48
CA ASP A 11 16.89 -14.90 -13.13
C ASP A 11 15.45 -15.38 -13.33
N SER A 12 15.12 -16.60 -12.90
CA SER A 12 13.73 -17.07 -12.90
C SER A 12 13.07 -16.75 -11.56
N ALA A 13 12.77 -15.47 -11.33
CA ALA A 13 11.89 -15.07 -10.24
C ALA A 13 10.62 -15.93 -10.30
N THR A 14 10.34 -16.65 -9.21
CA THR A 14 9.15 -17.52 -9.16
C THR A 14 7.90 -16.67 -9.40
N PRO A 15 6.81 -17.22 -9.99
CA PRO A 15 5.56 -16.48 -10.18
C PRO A 15 5.06 -15.81 -8.89
N GLN A 16 5.30 -16.44 -7.73
CA GLN A 16 5.00 -15.92 -6.40
C GLN A 16 5.86 -14.70 -6.03
N GLN A 17 7.12 -14.67 -6.43
CA GLN A 17 7.98 -13.50 -6.23
C GLN A 17 7.55 -12.36 -7.16
N ALA A 18 7.19 -12.67 -8.41
CA ALA A 18 6.72 -11.68 -9.36
C ALA A 18 5.43 -10.98 -8.89
N ILE A 19 4.45 -11.73 -8.33
CA ILE A 19 3.22 -11.12 -7.82
C ILE A 19 3.48 -10.23 -6.59
N VAL A 20 4.43 -10.60 -5.73
CA VAL A 20 4.85 -9.77 -4.59
C VAL A 20 5.50 -8.46 -5.07
N GLU A 21 6.38 -8.51 -6.06
CA GLU A 21 6.98 -7.29 -6.63
C GLU A 21 5.95 -6.39 -7.32
N GLN A 22 4.94 -6.96 -7.98
CA GLN A 22 3.82 -6.20 -8.53
C GLN A 22 2.98 -5.53 -7.43
N ALA A 23 2.67 -6.26 -6.35
CA ALA A 23 1.96 -5.73 -5.19
C ALA A 23 2.73 -4.59 -4.52
N LYS A 24 4.05 -4.73 -4.37
CA LYS A 24 4.94 -3.67 -3.89
C LYS A 24 4.85 -2.43 -4.77
N GLY A 25 4.95 -2.59 -6.09
CA GLY A 25 4.80 -1.50 -7.05
C GLY A 25 3.45 -0.77 -6.93
N ALA A 26 2.35 -1.51 -6.76
CA ALA A 26 1.02 -0.93 -6.56
C ALA A 26 0.95 -0.08 -5.28
N LEU A 27 1.53 -0.56 -4.17
CA LEU A 27 1.59 0.20 -2.90
C LEU A 27 2.47 1.44 -3.02
N MET A 28 3.63 1.33 -3.69
CA MET A 28 4.53 2.46 -3.95
C MET A 28 3.82 3.56 -4.74
N LEU A 29 3.10 3.21 -5.81
CA LEU A 29 2.37 4.17 -6.65
C LEU A 29 1.21 4.83 -5.91
N ARG A 30 0.49 4.07 -5.07
CA ARG A 30 -0.70 4.58 -4.37
C ARG A 30 -0.37 5.44 -3.16
N TYR A 31 0.68 5.08 -2.41
CA TYR A 31 0.98 5.67 -1.10
C TYR A 31 2.31 6.44 -1.06
N GLY A 32 3.11 6.43 -2.14
CA GLY A 32 4.40 7.11 -2.18
C GLY A 32 5.42 6.57 -1.17
N ILE A 33 5.31 5.28 -0.83
CA ILE A 33 6.23 4.57 0.07
C ILE A 33 7.33 3.86 -0.72
N GLY A 34 8.46 3.58 -0.08
CA GLY A 34 9.60 2.88 -0.70
C GLY A 34 9.38 1.37 -0.88
N SER A 35 10.25 0.71 -1.65
CA SER A 35 10.18 -0.74 -1.92
C SER A 35 10.32 -1.61 -0.67
N ARG A 36 11.17 -1.20 0.30
CA ARG A 36 11.30 -1.90 1.58
C ARG A 36 10.05 -1.71 2.45
N GLU A 37 9.52 -0.49 2.48
CA GLU A 37 8.31 -0.16 3.25
C GLU A 37 7.09 -0.89 2.69
N SER A 38 6.95 -0.98 1.37
CA SER A 38 5.85 -1.72 0.74
C SER A 38 5.93 -3.22 1.01
N LEU A 39 7.13 -3.81 1.05
CA LEU A 39 7.29 -5.21 1.48
C LEU A 39 6.89 -5.39 2.95
N ALA A 40 7.37 -4.52 3.85
CA ALA A 40 7.02 -4.59 5.28
C ALA A 40 5.50 -4.44 5.51
N VAL A 41 4.80 -3.67 4.67
CA VAL A 41 3.34 -3.59 4.67
C VAL A 41 2.70 -4.93 4.33
N LEU A 42 3.15 -5.57 3.25
CA LEU A 42 2.62 -6.87 2.82
C LEU A 42 2.88 -7.96 3.87
N GLU A 43 4.08 -7.99 4.46
CA GLU A 43 4.45 -8.94 5.51
C GLU A 43 3.60 -8.74 6.77
N ARG A 44 3.39 -7.49 7.21
CA ARG A 44 2.51 -7.23 8.35
C ARG A 44 1.07 -7.65 8.05
N TRP A 45 0.55 -7.35 6.87
CA TRP A 45 -0.80 -7.77 6.48
C TRP A 45 -0.94 -9.29 6.40
N ALA A 46 0.10 -9.98 5.94
CA ALA A 46 0.18 -11.45 5.96
C ALA A 46 0.05 -11.99 7.38
N LEU A 47 0.80 -11.42 8.34
CA LEU A 47 0.72 -11.79 9.75
C LEU A 47 -0.65 -11.49 10.36
N GLU A 48 -1.22 -10.30 10.12
CA GLU A 48 -2.53 -9.91 10.64
C GLU A 48 -3.66 -10.81 10.12
N ALA A 49 -3.56 -11.27 8.88
CA ALA A 49 -4.56 -12.13 8.27
C ALA A 49 -4.30 -13.63 8.45
N GLY A 50 -3.14 -14.02 8.98
CA GLY A 50 -2.72 -15.43 9.09
C GLY A 50 -2.53 -16.11 7.73
N MET A 51 -2.12 -15.37 6.70
CA MET A 51 -1.95 -15.84 5.33
C MET A 51 -0.52 -15.56 4.85
N PRO A 52 0.01 -16.30 3.86
CA PRO A 52 1.32 -15.99 3.32
C PRO A 52 1.29 -14.69 2.49
N ALA A 53 2.43 -13.99 2.42
CA ALA A 53 2.53 -12.69 1.76
C ALA A 53 2.19 -12.73 0.25
N HIS A 54 2.40 -13.86 -0.42
CA HIS A 54 2.04 -14.02 -1.83
C HIS A 54 0.51 -14.09 -2.04
N ASP A 55 -0.25 -14.65 -1.09
CA ASP A 55 -1.72 -14.66 -1.17
C ASP A 55 -2.31 -13.27 -0.93
N ILE A 56 -1.69 -12.51 -0.01
CA ILE A 56 -2.02 -11.08 0.17
C ILE A 56 -1.70 -10.28 -1.09
N ALA A 57 -0.53 -10.52 -1.69
CA ALA A 57 -0.11 -9.87 -2.92
C ALA A 57 -1.05 -10.21 -4.09
N ASP A 58 -1.45 -11.48 -4.22
CA ASP A 58 -2.39 -11.94 -5.22
C ASP A 58 -3.77 -11.27 -5.05
N ALA A 59 -4.33 -11.31 -3.84
CA ALA A 59 -5.60 -10.65 -3.54
C ALA A 59 -5.55 -9.13 -3.79
N LEU A 60 -4.41 -8.48 -3.52
CA LEU A 60 -4.21 -7.07 -3.83
C LEU A 60 -4.16 -6.82 -5.35
N VAL A 61 -3.33 -7.55 -6.08
CA VAL A 61 -3.13 -7.32 -7.52
C VAL A 61 -4.32 -7.82 -8.33
N ASN A 62 -4.66 -9.10 -8.22
CA ASN A 62 -5.75 -9.69 -8.99
C ASN A 62 -7.12 -9.20 -8.49
N GLY A 63 -7.35 -9.23 -7.18
CA GLY A 63 -8.65 -8.88 -6.61
C GLY A 63 -8.95 -7.38 -6.65
N ILE A 64 -8.01 -6.54 -6.18
CA ILE A 64 -8.25 -5.09 -6.04
C ILE A 64 -7.83 -4.31 -7.28
N CYS A 65 -6.60 -4.49 -7.77
CA CYS A 65 -6.10 -3.70 -8.90
C CYS A 65 -6.76 -4.11 -10.22
N LEU A 66 -6.98 -5.42 -10.45
CA LEU A 66 -7.56 -5.95 -11.69
C LEU A 66 -9.06 -6.28 -11.59
N GLY A 67 -9.65 -6.24 -10.40
CA GLY A 67 -11.07 -6.52 -10.19
C GLY A 67 -11.48 -7.98 -10.41
N ARG A 68 -10.53 -8.92 -10.33
CA ARG A 68 -10.73 -10.37 -10.50
C ARG A 68 -10.94 -11.02 -9.14
N VAL A 69 -12.17 -10.91 -8.63
CA VAL A 69 -12.56 -11.53 -7.36
C VAL A 69 -13.20 -12.89 -7.63
N THR A 70 -12.71 -13.92 -6.95
CA THR A 70 -13.29 -15.26 -6.92
C THR A 70 -13.92 -15.53 -5.55
N ALA A 71 -14.68 -16.61 -5.41
CA ALA A 71 -15.30 -16.97 -4.12
C ALA A 71 -14.23 -17.24 -3.04
N GLU A 72 -13.10 -17.81 -3.42
CA GLU A 72 -11.97 -18.15 -2.54
C GLU A 72 -11.22 -16.90 -2.08
N THR A 73 -11.17 -15.85 -2.91
CA THR A 73 -10.43 -14.61 -2.63
C THR A 73 -11.30 -13.49 -2.07
N GLU A 74 -12.63 -13.65 -2.05
CA GLU A 74 -13.58 -12.60 -1.66
C GLU A 74 -13.31 -12.07 -0.24
N VAL A 75 -13.08 -12.97 0.72
CA VAL A 75 -12.83 -12.61 2.12
C VAL A 75 -11.55 -11.79 2.25
N SER A 76 -10.46 -12.26 1.63
CA SER A 76 -9.16 -11.58 1.63
C SER A 76 -9.22 -10.22 0.96
N VAL A 77 -9.93 -10.10 -0.17
CA VAL A 77 -10.16 -8.83 -0.87
C VAL A 77 -10.96 -7.86 -0.01
N ARG A 78 -12.03 -8.33 0.64
CA ARG A 78 -12.85 -7.48 1.52
C ARG A 78 -12.05 -6.99 2.72
N TRP A 79 -11.26 -7.85 3.34
CA TRP A 79 -10.35 -7.49 4.43
C TRP A 79 -9.32 -6.45 3.98
N LEU A 80 -8.66 -6.67 2.84
CA LEU A 80 -7.71 -5.71 2.27
C LEU A 80 -8.35 -4.35 1.95
N GLN A 81 -9.58 -4.34 1.42
CA GLN A 81 -10.30 -3.09 1.18
C GLN A 81 -10.57 -2.31 2.46
N GLN A 82 -10.84 -2.99 3.58
CA GLN A 82 -10.97 -2.31 4.88
C GLN A 82 -9.62 -1.74 5.31
N ARG A 83 -8.55 -2.51 5.17
CA ARG A 83 -7.20 -2.08 5.56
C ARG A 83 -6.68 -0.92 4.71
N LEU A 84 -7.00 -0.88 3.42
CA LEU A 84 -6.64 0.23 2.53
C LEU A 84 -7.44 1.52 2.81
N ARG A 85 -8.59 1.42 3.50
CA ARG A 85 -9.39 2.58 3.93
C ARG A 85 -8.91 3.17 5.26
N GLY A 86 -8.33 2.36 6.14
CA GLY A 86 -7.60 2.86 7.31
C GLY A 86 -6.20 3.26 6.86
N ASP A 87 -5.92 4.56 6.72
CA ASP A 87 -4.68 5.07 6.14
C ASP A 87 -3.42 4.30 6.60
N ILE A 88 -2.52 4.03 5.65
CA ILE A 88 -1.19 3.40 5.89
C ILE A 88 -0.30 4.27 6.82
N SER A 89 -0.77 5.41 7.31
CA SER A 89 -0.05 6.26 8.25
C SER A 89 0.35 5.55 9.55
N ASP A 90 -0.38 4.51 9.99
CA ASP A 90 0.05 3.64 11.11
C ASP A 90 1.39 2.93 10.84
N VAL A 91 1.78 2.79 9.57
CA VAL A 91 3.02 2.15 9.13
C VAL A 91 4.22 3.09 9.25
N ARG A 92 4.02 4.39 9.03
CA ARG A 92 5.07 5.42 9.23
C ARG A 92 5.32 5.72 10.71
N GLY A 93 4.36 5.46 11.58
CA GLY A 93 4.48 5.71 13.03
C GLY A 93 5.23 4.64 13.83
N GLY A 94 5.60 3.51 13.21
CA GLY A 94 6.14 2.32 13.89
C GLY A 94 7.66 2.15 13.86
N GLY A 95 8.44 3.22 13.73
CA GLY A 95 9.91 3.16 13.82
C GLY A 95 10.42 3.45 15.24
N PRO A 96 11.21 2.57 15.89
CA PRO A 96 11.88 2.94 17.13
C PRO A 96 13.10 3.82 16.83
N GLY A 97 13.12 5.02 17.40
CA GLY A 97 14.37 5.75 17.65
C GLY A 97 14.78 6.80 16.62
N GLY A 98 14.38 8.04 16.92
CA GLY A 98 14.95 9.26 16.36
C GLY A 98 14.79 10.40 17.37
N ALA A 99 15.14 10.16 18.63
CA ALA A 99 15.25 11.19 19.65
C ALA A 99 16.50 12.03 19.36
N ALA A 100 16.31 13.23 18.83
CA ALA A 100 17.24 14.35 19.00
C ALA A 100 16.59 15.66 18.54
N GLU A 101 15.67 16.20 19.34
CA GLU A 101 15.52 17.65 19.39
C GLU A 101 15.32 18.05 20.85
N GLY A 102 16.43 18.48 21.46
CA GLY A 102 16.44 19.03 22.80
C GLY A 102 15.70 20.38 22.84
N PRO A 103 15.03 20.71 23.95
CA PRO A 103 14.35 21.99 24.07
C PRO A 103 15.36 23.05 24.51
N ALA A 104 15.59 24.06 23.67
CA ALA A 104 16.18 25.32 24.09
C ALA A 104 15.10 26.42 24.08
N PRO A 105 14.86 27.13 25.19
CA PRO A 105 13.84 28.17 25.29
C PRO A 105 14.41 29.54 24.92
N GLY A 106 13.63 30.38 24.23
CA GLY A 106 14.01 31.79 24.08
C GLY A 106 13.12 32.65 23.19
N GLY A 107 12.46 33.64 23.82
CA GLY A 107 12.06 34.92 23.21
C GLY A 107 10.78 34.92 22.38
N SER A 108 9.58 35.04 22.97
CA SER A 108 8.91 36.27 23.43
C SER A 108 8.26 37.12 22.32
N THR A 109 6.90 37.09 22.35
CA THR A 109 5.92 38.19 22.14
C THR A 109 5.99 38.98 20.83
N ALA A 110 5.00 38.94 19.93
CA ALA A 110 3.62 39.46 19.99
C ALA A 110 3.44 40.14 18.60
N VAL A 111 2.33 40.24 17.88
CA VAL A 111 0.88 40.16 18.08
C VAL A 111 0.31 40.11 16.65
N THR A 112 -0.82 39.45 16.44
CA THR A 112 -2.03 40.02 15.81
C THR A 112 -2.94 38.86 15.46
N SER A 113 -3.99 38.72 16.26
CA SER A 113 -5.13 37.86 16.00
C SER A 113 -5.91 38.45 14.82
N VAL A 114 -6.09 37.66 13.76
CA VAL A 114 -7.15 37.84 12.77
C VAL A 114 -7.96 36.53 12.74
N PRO A 115 -9.30 36.58 12.83
CA PRO A 115 -10.11 35.38 12.98
C PRO A 115 -10.15 34.56 11.68
N ALA A 116 -10.13 33.25 11.87
CA ALA A 116 -10.21 32.23 10.84
C ALA A 116 -11.51 32.33 10.02
N PRO A 117 -11.45 32.21 8.68
CA PRO A 117 -12.45 31.46 7.95
C PRO A 117 -12.09 29.97 8.03
N ALA A 118 -13.12 29.17 8.30
CA ALA A 118 -13.09 27.71 8.48
C ALA A 118 -12.14 26.97 7.52
N PRO A 119 -11.57 25.82 7.92
CA PRO A 119 -10.86 24.97 6.99
C PRO A 119 -11.84 24.62 5.87
N ALA A 120 -11.59 25.16 4.69
CA ALA A 120 -12.07 24.56 3.45
C ALA A 120 -11.69 23.10 3.59
N VAL A 121 -12.72 22.27 3.77
CA VAL A 121 -12.63 20.83 3.79
C VAL A 121 -11.78 20.52 2.58
N ALA A 122 -10.50 20.23 2.83
CA ALA A 122 -9.61 19.72 1.82
C ALA A 122 -10.32 18.44 1.42
N GLU A 123 -11.06 18.55 0.32
CA GLU A 123 -11.88 17.48 -0.19
C GLU A 123 -10.95 16.29 -0.18
N ARG A 124 -11.28 15.36 0.72
CA ARG A 124 -10.73 14.02 0.70
C ARG A 124 -10.81 13.69 -0.77
N ARG A 125 -9.65 13.55 -1.43
CA ARG A 125 -9.55 12.98 -2.76
C ARG A 125 -10.00 11.54 -2.62
N GLN A 126 -11.30 11.39 -2.39
CA GLN A 126 -12.10 10.20 -2.43
C GLN A 126 -12.05 9.87 -3.90
N TRP A 127 -10.96 9.20 -4.25
CA TRP A 127 -10.70 8.67 -5.55
C TRP A 127 -12.01 8.01 -5.98
N ARG A 128 -12.64 8.57 -7.00
CA ARG A 128 -13.92 8.10 -7.53
C ARG A 128 -13.66 6.78 -8.26
N TYR A 129 -13.30 5.74 -7.51
CA TYR A 129 -13.14 4.37 -8.00
C TYR A 129 -14.46 3.88 -8.62
N SER A 130 -15.59 4.42 -8.14
CA SER A 130 -16.90 4.18 -8.75
C SER A 130 -17.02 4.70 -10.18
N SER A 131 -16.31 5.76 -10.61
CA SER A 131 -16.44 6.28 -11.98
C SER A 131 -15.59 5.52 -13.01
N ALA A 132 -14.40 5.05 -12.62
CA ALA A 132 -13.54 4.28 -13.52
C ALA A 132 -14.12 2.88 -13.82
N VAL A 133 -14.69 2.21 -12.80
CA VAL A 133 -15.31 0.88 -12.97
C VAL A 133 -16.64 0.96 -13.72
N HIS A 134 -17.42 2.04 -13.57
CA HIS A 134 -18.62 2.26 -14.40
C HIS A 134 -18.27 2.54 -15.86
N ALA A 135 -17.27 3.37 -16.13
CA ALA A 135 -16.82 3.66 -17.51
C ALA A 135 -16.30 2.40 -18.22
N ALA A 136 -15.54 1.56 -17.52
CA ALA A 136 -15.05 0.29 -18.07
C ALA A 136 -16.16 -0.73 -18.36
N ARG A 137 -17.25 -0.73 -17.57
CA ARG A 137 -18.40 -1.63 -17.79
C ARG A 137 -19.26 -1.20 -18.98
N VAL A 138 -19.43 0.09 -19.22
CA VAL A 138 -20.20 0.63 -20.37
C VAL A 138 -19.50 0.33 -21.71
N LEU A 139 -18.16 0.28 -21.73
CA LEU A 139 -17.38 -0.02 -22.95
C LEU A 139 -17.37 -1.51 -23.32
N ARG A 140 -17.79 -2.41 -22.42
CA ARG A 140 -17.86 -3.87 -22.67
C ARG A 140 -19.25 -4.37 -23.09
N SER A 141 -20.24 -3.48 -23.17
CA SER A 141 -21.62 -3.81 -23.55
C SER A 141 -21.99 -3.37 -24.96
N ARG A 142 -21.02 -3.35 -25.90
CA ARG A 142 -21.27 -3.20 -27.33
C ARG A 142 -20.76 -4.41 -28.09
#